data_AF-A0A3C0ZF27-F1
#
_entry.id   AF-A0A3C0ZF27-F1
#
_cell.length_a   1.000
_cell.length_b   1.000
_cell.length_c   1.000
_cell.angle_alpha   90.00
_cell.angle_beta   90.00
_cell.angle_gamma   90.00
#
_symmetry.space_group_name_H-M   'P 1'
#
loop_
_entity.id
_entity.type
_entity.pdbx_description
1 polymer ?
#
loop_
_entity_poly.entity_id
_entity_poly.type
_entity_poly.pdbx_seq_one_letter_code
_entity_poly.pdbx_strand_id
1 'polypeptide(L)'
;RYFGYPDNKYYQAFKRGPIFWIMLDSGEDKPDNHEVYAGTVDYDNYRKEQAQWLEQVLQSKERKRAQHTVVISHIPIFHSDDWHGTLDNRACFHPLFQKYKIDAMISGHTHQYGYYPADKDHNYPVFIGGGPKAGKRTIIDVAGNNKSLNIRMTRDDGTELGLFKK
;
A
#
# COMPACT_ATOMS: atom_id res chain seq x y z
N ARG A 1 -1.94 4.12 27.93
CA ARG A 1 -0.62 4.25 27.27
C ARG A 1 -0.92 4.49 25.80
N TYR A 2 -0.85 5.74 25.33
CA TYR A 2 -1.11 6.09 23.93
C TYR A 2 0.20 5.90 23.14
N PHE A 3 0.13 5.27 21.97
CA PHE A 3 1.30 5.12 21.11
C PHE A 3 1.69 6.51 20.56
N GLY A 4 2.93 6.92 20.77
CA GLY A 4 3.48 8.13 20.14
C GLY A 4 3.97 7.79 18.73
N TYR A 5 3.29 8.30 17.71
CA TYR A 5 3.70 8.14 16.33
C TYR A 5 4.60 9.31 15.90
N PRO A 6 5.53 9.12 14.95
CA PRO A 6 6.28 10.22 14.37
C PRO A 6 5.33 11.32 13.91
N ASP A 7 5.57 12.56 14.37
CA ASP A 7 4.78 13.74 14.03
C ASP A 7 3.26 13.61 14.25
N ASN A 8 2.83 12.71 15.15
CA ASN A 8 1.42 12.38 15.41
C ASN A 8 0.63 11.92 14.16
N LYS A 9 1.31 11.28 13.19
CA LYS A 9 0.69 10.74 11.97
C LYS A 9 0.70 9.21 11.96
N TYR A 10 -0.37 8.59 11.44
CA TYR A 10 -0.49 7.13 11.31
C TYR A 10 0.11 6.59 9.99
N TYR A 11 0.53 7.48 9.10
CA TYR A 11 1.24 7.20 7.88
C TYR A 11 2.68 7.74 7.97
N GLN A 12 3.61 7.09 7.29
CA GLN A 12 5.03 7.46 7.36
C GLN A 12 5.79 7.04 6.10
N ALA A 13 6.94 7.66 5.87
CA ALA A 13 7.86 7.25 4.82
C ALA A 13 9.30 7.29 5.33
N PHE A 14 10.11 6.33 4.91
CA PHE A 14 11.51 6.24 5.33
C PHE A 14 12.34 5.42 4.35
N LYS A 15 13.63 5.72 4.25
CA LYS A 15 14.58 4.87 3.52
C LYS A 15 15.16 3.79 4.43
N ARG A 16 15.13 2.54 3.96
CA ARG A 16 15.88 1.42 4.58
C ARG A 16 16.72 0.72 3.51
N GLY A 17 18.03 0.91 3.60
CA GLY A 17 18.95 0.46 2.54
C GLY A 17 18.61 1.14 1.21
N PRO A 18 18.44 0.41 0.10
CA PRO A 18 18.12 0.97 -1.21
C PRO A 18 16.63 1.21 -1.45
N ILE A 19 15.75 0.75 -0.54
CA ILE A 19 14.30 0.84 -0.66
C ILE A 19 13.79 2.03 0.13
N PHE A 20 12.98 2.86 -0.51
CA PHE A 20 12.13 3.85 0.13
C PHE A 20 10.75 3.24 0.38
N TRP A 21 10.38 3.19 1.66
CA TRP A 21 9.11 2.64 2.10
C TRP A 21 8.12 3.77 2.33
N ILE A 22 6.91 3.59 1.83
CA ILE A 22 5.78 4.47 2.09
C ILE A 22 4.70 3.60 2.74
N MET A 23 4.35 3.92 3.98
CA MET A 23 3.25 3.30 4.71
C MET A 23 2.10 4.28 4.74
N LEU A 24 1.02 3.95 4.06
CA LEU A 24 -0.22 4.72 4.03
C LEU A 24 -1.20 4.16 5.04
N ASP A 25 -2.00 5.06 5.59
CA ASP A 25 -3.17 4.71 6.36
C ASP A 25 -4.39 4.88 5.44
N SER A 26 -5.00 3.75 5.07
CA SER A 26 -6.14 3.73 4.15
C SER A 26 -7.42 4.29 4.75
N GLY A 27 -7.47 4.54 6.07
CA GLY A 27 -8.72 4.71 6.78
C GLY A 27 -9.60 3.46 6.66
N GLU A 28 -10.92 3.67 6.73
CA GLU A 28 -11.89 2.57 6.73
C GLU A 28 -12.67 2.40 5.41
N ASP A 29 -13.33 1.27 5.24
CA ASP A 29 -13.96 0.85 3.99
C ASP A 29 -15.25 1.60 3.63
N LYS A 30 -16.01 2.11 4.61
CA LYS A 30 -17.33 2.73 4.38
C LYS A 30 -17.26 4.26 4.25
N PRO A 31 -18.28 4.91 3.67
CA PRO A 31 -18.41 6.36 3.71
C PRO A 31 -18.43 6.90 5.14
N ASP A 32 -17.91 8.11 5.34
CA ASP A 32 -17.81 8.74 6.67
C ASP A 32 -19.17 8.92 7.36
N ASN A 33 -20.26 9.06 6.58
CA ASN A 33 -21.61 9.17 7.09
C ASN A 33 -22.27 7.81 7.45
N HIS A 34 -21.55 6.70 7.31
CA HIS A 34 -22.09 5.39 7.65
C HIS A 34 -22.32 5.27 9.16
N GLU A 35 -23.49 4.73 9.55
CA GLU A 35 -23.95 4.65 10.94
C GLU A 35 -22.96 4.00 11.92
N VAL A 36 -22.12 3.05 11.45
CA VAL A 36 -21.14 2.34 12.28
C VAL A 36 -20.07 3.26 12.84
N TYR A 37 -19.83 4.41 12.20
CA TYR A 37 -18.87 5.40 12.66
C TYR A 37 -19.48 6.45 13.57
N ALA A 38 -20.81 6.51 13.70
CA ALA A 38 -21.53 7.43 14.59
C ALA A 38 -21.07 8.91 14.47
N GLY A 39 -20.65 9.34 13.26
CA GLY A 39 -20.16 10.71 13.02
C GLY A 39 -18.80 11.04 13.64
N THR A 40 -17.98 10.04 13.94
CA THR A 40 -16.68 10.23 14.63
C THR A 40 -15.45 10.21 13.71
N VAL A 41 -15.65 10.05 12.40
CA VAL A 41 -14.58 9.87 11.41
C VAL A 41 -14.69 10.90 10.28
N ASP A 42 -13.56 11.15 9.61
CA ASP A 42 -13.44 11.99 8.42
C ASP A 42 -12.33 11.43 7.52
N TYR A 43 -12.50 10.16 7.09
CA TYR A 43 -11.48 9.46 6.32
C TYR A 43 -11.32 10.05 4.92
N ASP A 44 -12.37 10.65 4.34
CA ASP A 44 -12.31 11.24 3.00
C ASP A 44 -11.39 12.47 2.98
N ASN A 45 -11.50 13.38 3.95
CA ASN A 45 -10.58 14.52 4.02
C ASN A 45 -9.19 14.08 4.52
N TYR A 46 -9.13 13.11 5.42
CA TYR A 46 -7.87 12.55 5.89
C TYR A 46 -7.03 11.96 4.75
N ARG A 47 -7.64 11.22 3.81
CA ARG A 47 -6.93 10.70 2.63
C ARG A 47 -6.48 11.81 1.68
N LYS A 48 -7.27 12.88 1.51
CA LYS A 48 -6.87 14.05 0.72
C LYS A 48 -5.67 14.78 1.34
N GLU A 49 -5.66 14.96 2.65
CA GLU A 49 -4.50 15.51 3.38
C GLU A 49 -3.28 14.59 3.19
N GLN A 50 -3.47 13.29 3.36
CA GLN A 50 -2.42 12.30 3.18
C GLN A 50 -1.89 12.29 1.74
N ALA A 51 -2.73 12.53 0.72
CA ALA A 51 -2.31 12.63 -0.68
C ALA A 51 -1.41 13.85 -0.92
N GLN A 52 -1.72 15.01 -0.32
CA GLN A 52 -0.86 16.18 -0.39
C GLN A 52 0.50 15.92 0.27
N TRP A 53 0.51 15.28 1.43
CA TRP A 53 1.75 14.84 2.08
C TRP A 53 2.53 13.84 1.21
N LEU A 54 1.85 12.86 0.64
CA LEU A 54 2.44 11.82 -0.20
C LEU A 54 3.12 12.44 -1.44
N GLU A 55 2.50 13.43 -2.07
CA GLU A 55 3.12 14.13 -3.19
C GLU A 55 4.42 14.84 -2.80
N GLN A 56 4.48 15.46 -1.60
CA GLN A 56 5.71 16.04 -1.08
C GLN A 56 6.79 14.98 -0.81
N VAL A 57 6.40 13.85 -0.20
CA VAL A 57 7.27 12.71 0.08
C VAL A 57 7.88 12.13 -1.20
N LEU A 58 7.07 11.95 -2.24
CA LEU A 58 7.51 11.43 -3.55
C LEU A 58 8.44 12.41 -4.30
N GLN A 59 8.41 13.69 -3.95
CA GLN A 59 9.34 14.70 -4.46
C GLN A 59 10.61 14.87 -3.62
N SER A 60 10.65 14.28 -2.42
CA SER A 60 11.74 14.45 -1.46
C SER A 60 13.10 13.97 -2.02
N LYS A 61 14.19 14.59 -1.52
CA LYS A 61 15.55 14.17 -1.86
C LYS A 61 15.83 12.74 -1.41
N GLU A 62 15.24 12.32 -0.29
CA GLU A 62 15.43 10.97 0.25
C GLU A 62 14.83 9.92 -0.67
N ARG A 63 13.57 10.10 -1.10
CA ARG A 63 12.94 9.22 -2.08
C ARG A 63 13.73 9.18 -3.39
N LYS A 64 14.14 10.34 -3.92
CA LYS A 64 14.91 10.42 -5.17
C LYS A 64 16.29 9.75 -5.10
N ARG A 65 16.85 9.57 -3.90
CA ARG A 65 18.11 8.86 -3.65
C ARG A 65 17.92 7.36 -3.38
N ALA A 66 16.69 6.88 -3.28
CA ALA A 66 16.42 5.45 -3.18
C ALA A 66 16.34 4.85 -4.59
N GLN A 67 16.73 3.59 -4.70
CA GLN A 67 16.71 2.87 -5.97
C GLN A 67 15.33 2.30 -6.25
N HIS A 68 14.60 2.00 -5.18
CA HIS A 68 13.27 1.41 -5.23
C HIS A 68 12.30 2.14 -4.32
N THR A 69 11.02 2.20 -4.68
CA THR A 69 9.92 2.77 -3.89
C THR A 69 8.81 1.72 -3.73
N VAL A 70 8.57 1.25 -2.50
CA VAL A 70 7.52 0.28 -2.20
C VAL A 70 6.47 0.93 -1.31
N VAL A 71 5.21 0.81 -1.71
CA VAL A 71 4.06 1.33 -0.96
C VAL A 71 3.36 0.19 -0.24
N ILE A 72 2.97 0.42 1.02
CA ILE A 72 2.12 -0.46 1.82
C ILE A 72 0.87 0.32 2.20
N SER A 73 -0.31 -0.28 2.02
CA SER A 73 -1.59 0.24 2.49
C SER A 73 -2.53 -0.93 2.81
N HIS A 74 -3.35 -0.86 3.86
CA HIS A 74 -4.22 -1.98 4.23
C HIS A 74 -5.23 -2.32 3.13
N ILE A 75 -6.03 -1.34 2.71
CA ILE A 75 -7.02 -1.49 1.62
C ILE A 75 -6.30 -1.38 0.26
N PRO A 76 -6.37 -2.41 -0.61
CA PRO A 76 -5.88 -2.32 -1.98
C PRO A 76 -6.72 -1.33 -2.79
N ILE A 77 -6.07 -0.52 -3.63
CA ILE A 77 -6.78 0.40 -4.54
C ILE A 77 -7.23 -0.26 -5.84
N PHE A 78 -6.72 -1.44 -6.17
CA PHE A 78 -7.17 -2.30 -7.26
C PHE A 78 -7.31 -3.73 -6.77
N HIS A 79 -8.07 -4.54 -7.52
CA HIS A 79 -8.26 -5.97 -7.23
C HIS A 79 -8.85 -6.25 -5.82
N SER A 80 -9.66 -5.32 -5.35
CA SER A 80 -10.52 -5.42 -4.16
C SER A 80 -11.98 -5.33 -4.63
N ASP A 81 -12.87 -4.77 -3.81
CA ASP A 81 -14.21 -4.33 -4.23
C ASP A 81 -14.21 -2.96 -4.93
N ASP A 82 -15.37 -2.52 -5.39
CA ASP A 82 -15.62 -1.15 -5.86
C ASP A 82 -16.46 -0.36 -4.83
N TRP A 83 -16.26 -0.63 -3.54
CA TRP A 83 -16.90 0.15 -2.47
C TRP A 83 -16.13 1.46 -2.22
N HIS A 84 -16.77 2.38 -1.49
CA HIS A 84 -16.28 3.72 -1.15
C HIS A 84 -14.80 3.77 -0.77
N GLY A 85 -14.37 3.04 0.26
CA GLY A 85 -12.99 3.08 0.74
C GLY A 85 -11.98 2.69 -0.33
N THR A 86 -12.24 1.63 -1.10
CA THR A 86 -11.37 1.23 -2.22
C THR A 86 -11.28 2.34 -3.28
N LEU A 87 -12.44 2.86 -3.72
CA LEU A 87 -12.51 3.86 -4.79
C LEU A 87 -11.94 5.22 -4.39
N ASP A 88 -12.17 5.66 -3.16
CA ASP A 88 -11.67 6.93 -2.63
C ASP A 88 -10.15 6.88 -2.41
N ASN A 89 -9.60 5.77 -1.88
CA ASN A 89 -8.16 5.52 -1.86
C ASN A 89 -7.56 5.52 -3.27
N ARG A 90 -8.23 4.88 -4.25
CA ARG A 90 -7.80 4.88 -5.66
C ARG A 90 -7.74 6.30 -6.20
N ALA A 91 -8.79 7.09 -6.02
CA ALA A 91 -8.86 8.48 -6.48
C ALA A 91 -7.75 9.35 -5.86
N CYS A 92 -7.47 9.19 -4.57
CA CYS A 92 -6.46 9.98 -3.86
C CYS A 92 -5.02 9.60 -4.24
N PHE A 93 -4.71 8.31 -4.32
CA PHE A 93 -3.31 7.85 -4.33
C PHE A 93 -2.83 7.32 -5.67
N HIS A 94 -3.70 6.69 -6.47
CA HIS A 94 -3.31 6.08 -7.73
C HIS A 94 -2.65 7.07 -8.71
N PRO A 95 -3.17 8.30 -8.93
CA PRO A 95 -2.53 9.25 -9.84
C PRO A 95 -1.10 9.58 -9.44
N LEU A 96 -0.81 9.65 -8.13
CA LEU A 96 0.53 9.90 -7.61
C LEU A 96 1.44 8.68 -7.84
N PHE A 97 0.96 7.47 -7.62
CA PHE A 97 1.74 6.25 -7.88
C PHE A 97 2.14 6.14 -9.35
N GLN A 98 1.21 6.43 -10.26
CA GLN A 98 1.46 6.45 -11.70
C GLN A 98 2.49 7.53 -12.08
N LYS A 99 2.27 8.77 -11.62
CA LYS A 99 3.11 9.94 -11.92
C LYS A 99 4.55 9.74 -11.45
N TYR A 100 4.72 9.23 -10.23
CA TYR A 100 6.04 9.09 -9.61
C TYR A 100 6.68 7.71 -9.81
N LYS A 101 5.96 6.75 -10.42
CA LYS A 101 6.43 5.41 -10.77
C LYS A 101 6.98 4.66 -9.55
N ILE A 102 6.08 4.24 -8.67
CA ILE A 102 6.45 3.32 -7.59
C ILE A 102 6.79 1.94 -8.17
N ASP A 103 7.48 1.10 -7.40
CA ASP A 103 7.92 -0.23 -7.86
C ASP A 103 6.95 -1.35 -7.50
N ALA A 104 6.19 -1.19 -6.42
CA ALA A 104 5.15 -2.14 -6.03
C ALA A 104 4.21 -1.53 -4.98
N MET A 105 2.99 -2.04 -4.94
CA MET A 105 2.04 -1.84 -3.85
C MET A 105 1.77 -3.18 -3.15
N ILE A 106 1.78 -3.16 -1.82
CA ILE A 106 1.47 -4.32 -0.97
C ILE A 106 0.28 -3.98 -0.08
N SER A 107 -0.73 -4.85 -0.06
CA SER A 107 -1.97 -4.66 0.68
C SER A 107 -2.52 -5.95 1.30
N GLY A 108 -3.64 -5.83 2.02
CA GLY A 108 -4.39 -6.94 2.62
C GLY A 108 -5.88 -6.77 2.39
N HIS A 109 -6.66 -6.68 3.48
CA HIS A 109 -8.10 -6.39 3.51
C HIS A 109 -9.04 -7.47 2.94
N THR A 110 -8.80 -7.95 1.71
CA THR A 110 -9.76 -8.83 0.98
C THR A 110 -9.88 -10.25 1.57
N HIS A 111 -8.93 -10.65 2.42
CA HIS A 111 -8.74 -12.03 2.88
C HIS A 111 -8.55 -13.07 1.76
N GLN A 112 -8.23 -12.62 0.55
CA GLN A 112 -7.90 -13.45 -0.61
C GLN A 112 -6.57 -12.97 -1.18
N TYR A 113 -5.60 -13.86 -1.30
CA TYR A 113 -4.32 -13.47 -1.85
C TYR A 113 -4.44 -13.18 -3.35
N GLY A 114 -3.60 -12.29 -3.85
CA GLY A 114 -3.53 -11.99 -5.27
C GLY A 114 -2.21 -11.34 -5.65
N TYR A 115 -1.66 -11.73 -6.79
CA TYR A 115 -0.52 -11.08 -7.41
C TYR A 115 -0.94 -10.62 -8.81
N TYR A 116 -0.90 -9.31 -9.02
CA TYR A 116 -1.34 -8.66 -10.24
C TYR A 116 -0.17 -7.87 -10.82
N PRO A 117 0.45 -8.34 -11.92
CA PRO A 117 1.49 -7.60 -12.62
C PRO A 117 0.99 -6.22 -13.09
N ALA A 118 1.92 -5.32 -13.38
CA ALA A 118 1.58 -4.04 -14.01
C ALA A 118 0.86 -4.26 -15.34
N ASP A 119 -0.13 -3.40 -15.62
CA ASP A 119 -0.96 -3.46 -16.81
C ASP A 119 -1.34 -2.04 -17.30
N LYS A 120 -2.43 -1.94 -18.08
CA LYS A 120 -2.92 -0.66 -18.61
C LYS A 120 -3.50 0.27 -17.55
N ASP A 121 -3.97 -0.27 -16.43
CA ASP A 121 -4.64 0.46 -15.37
C ASP A 121 -3.64 0.88 -14.29
N HIS A 122 -2.63 0.06 -13.98
CA HIS A 122 -1.55 0.41 -13.04
C HIS A 122 -0.15 0.00 -13.52
N ASN A 123 0.81 0.95 -13.48
CA ASN A 123 2.19 0.73 -13.98
C ASN A 123 3.14 0.06 -12.98
N TYR A 124 2.60 -0.49 -11.89
CA TYR A 124 3.31 -1.18 -10.82
C TYR A 124 2.57 -2.49 -10.46
N PRO A 125 3.25 -3.56 -10.04
CA PRO A 125 2.60 -4.75 -9.52
C PRO A 125 1.88 -4.48 -8.19
N VAL A 126 0.76 -5.18 -7.99
CA VAL A 126 -0.02 -5.18 -6.74
C VAL A 126 0.05 -6.57 -6.11
N PHE A 127 0.42 -6.61 -4.84
CA PHE A 127 0.38 -7.81 -4.00
C PHE A 127 -0.71 -7.64 -2.93
N ILE A 128 -1.60 -8.60 -2.82
CA ILE A 128 -2.62 -8.66 -1.77
C ILE A 128 -2.38 -9.92 -0.95
N GLY A 129 -2.17 -9.74 0.36
CA GLY A 129 -2.00 -10.85 1.30
C GLY A 129 -3.30 -11.59 1.57
N GLY A 130 -3.20 -12.90 1.79
CA GLY A 130 -4.36 -13.74 2.07
C GLY A 130 -4.86 -13.66 3.52
N GLY A 131 -6.01 -14.29 3.77
CA GLY A 131 -6.67 -14.26 5.07
C GLY A 131 -5.99 -15.12 6.15
N PRO A 132 -6.45 -15.02 7.42
CA PRO A 132 -5.79 -15.66 8.57
C PRO A 132 -5.99 -17.19 8.66
N LYS A 133 -6.80 -17.78 7.77
CA LYS A 133 -7.11 -19.22 7.80
C LYS A 133 -5.94 -20.05 7.25
N ALA A 134 -5.72 -21.24 7.82
CA ALA A 134 -4.75 -22.20 7.29
C ALA A 134 -5.02 -22.49 5.80
N GLY A 135 -3.97 -22.56 4.99
CA GLY A 135 -4.07 -22.74 3.53
C GLY A 135 -4.48 -21.46 2.80
N LYS A 136 -4.58 -20.31 3.48
CA LYS A 136 -4.82 -18.99 2.89
C LYS A 136 -3.86 -17.92 3.37
N ARG A 137 -3.17 -18.12 4.50
CA ARG A 137 -2.15 -17.21 5.03
C ARG A 137 -1.01 -17.09 4.04
N THR A 138 -0.47 -15.88 3.92
CA THR A 138 0.67 -15.60 3.05
C THR A 138 1.74 -14.80 3.77
N ILE A 139 2.98 -14.97 3.35
CA ILE A 139 4.13 -14.12 3.67
C ILE A 139 4.54 -13.42 2.38
N ILE A 140 4.83 -12.12 2.46
CA ILE A 140 5.39 -11.34 1.35
C ILE A 140 6.79 -10.90 1.74
N ASP A 141 7.79 -11.52 1.12
CA ASP A 141 9.20 -11.19 1.32
C ASP A 141 9.64 -10.13 0.31
N VAL A 142 10.29 -9.08 0.80
CA VAL A 142 10.84 -7.99 -0.01
C VAL A 142 12.35 -7.90 0.22
N ALA A 143 13.12 -8.12 -0.85
CA ALA A 143 14.57 -8.04 -0.82
C ALA A 143 15.08 -7.12 -1.95
N GLY A 144 15.81 -6.07 -1.58
CA GLY A 144 16.35 -5.11 -2.54
C GLY A 144 17.81 -4.75 -2.28
N ASN A 145 18.58 -4.59 -3.35
CA ASN A 145 19.92 -4.00 -3.37
C ASN A 145 19.93 -2.79 -4.34
N ASN A 146 21.10 -2.21 -4.62
CA ASN A 146 21.18 -1.03 -5.49
C ASN A 146 20.80 -1.30 -6.97
N LYS A 147 20.78 -2.57 -7.38
CA LYS A 147 20.57 -3.03 -8.76
C LYS A 147 19.26 -3.78 -8.95
N SER A 148 18.76 -4.46 -7.91
CA SER A 148 17.56 -5.28 -8.04
C SER A 148 16.59 -5.16 -6.88
N LEU A 149 15.31 -5.41 -7.19
CA LEU A 149 14.22 -5.59 -6.23
C LEU A 149 13.52 -6.91 -6.52
N ASN A 150 13.42 -7.77 -5.51
CA ASN A 150 12.67 -9.01 -5.55
C ASN A 150 11.55 -8.95 -4.52
N ILE A 151 10.32 -9.22 -4.95
CA ILE A 151 9.15 -9.37 -4.07
C ILE A 151 8.54 -10.74 -4.35
N ARG A 152 8.45 -11.57 -3.32
CA ARG A 152 7.87 -12.91 -3.41
C ARG A 152 6.72 -13.04 -2.43
N MET A 153 5.60 -13.58 -2.89
CA MET A 153 4.51 -14.00 -2.03
C MET A 153 4.47 -15.52 -1.94
N THR A 154 4.43 -16.04 -0.72
CA THR A 154 4.42 -17.48 -0.44
C THR A 154 3.26 -17.79 0.50
N ARG A 155 2.52 -18.87 0.22
CA ARG A 155 1.47 -19.39 1.11
C ARG A 155 2.07 -20.09 2.32
N ASP A 156 1.29 -20.29 3.38
CA ASP A 156 1.71 -20.96 4.61
C ASP A 156 2.16 -22.43 4.46
N ASP A 157 1.95 -23.05 3.30
CA ASP A 157 2.48 -24.37 2.93
C ASP A 157 3.76 -24.31 2.07
N GLY A 158 4.32 -23.12 1.82
CA GLY A 158 5.51 -22.91 1.01
C GLY A 158 5.25 -22.72 -0.49
N THR A 159 3.99 -22.76 -0.95
CA THR A 159 3.66 -22.52 -2.36
C THR A 159 3.96 -21.07 -2.76
N GLU A 160 4.75 -20.86 -3.81
CA GLU A 160 4.97 -19.53 -4.40
C GLU A 160 3.71 -19.10 -5.17
N LEU A 161 3.16 -17.94 -4.81
CA LEU A 161 1.92 -17.40 -5.38
C LEU A 161 2.16 -16.20 -6.30
N GLY A 162 3.33 -15.55 -6.19
CA GLY A 162 3.67 -14.38 -6.99
C GLY A 162 5.14 -14.01 -6.82
N LEU A 163 5.77 -13.60 -7.92
CA LEU A 163 7.18 -13.21 -7.95
C LEU A 163 7.36 -12.02 -8.88
N PHE A 164 7.87 -10.92 -8.32
CA PHE A 164 8.30 -9.75 -9.06
C PHE A 164 9.82 -9.60 -8.94
N LYS A 165 10.48 -9.32 -10.08
CA LYS A 165 11.91 -9.03 -10.16
C LYS A 165 12.13 -7.82 -11.05
N LYS A 166 12.83 -6.83 -10.53
CA LYS A 166 13.31 -5.63 -11.23
C LYS A 166 14.82 -5.54 -11.11
#